data_AF-A0A376KYD9-F1
#
_entry.id   AF-A0A376KYD9-F1
#
_cell.length_a   1.000
_cell.length_b   1.000
_cell.length_c   1.000
_cell.angle_alpha   90.00
_cell.angle_beta   90.00
_cell.angle_gamma   90.00
#
_symmetry.space_group_name_H-M   'P 1'
#
loop_
_entity.id
_entity.type
_entity.pdbx_description
1 polymer ?
#
loop_
_entity_poly.entity_id
_entity_poly.type
_entity_poly.pdbx_seq_one_letter_code
_entity_poly.pdbx_strand_id
1 'polypeptide(L)'
;MLKGTADIPRLTVHRGSEYIISRATFPCYFIKEQSVINHCYTEIDLKIFRQYLAPALGVTHRFVGTEPFCRVTAQYNQDMRYWLETPTISAPPIELVEIERLRYQEMPISASRVRQLLAKNDLTAIAPLVPAVTLHYLQNLLEHSRQDAAARQKTPA
;
A
#
# COMPACT_ATOMS: atom_id res chain seq x y z
N MET A 1 -16.32 -6.35 -9.28
CA MET A 1 -14.88 -6.34 -9.62
C MET A 1 -14.32 -4.94 -9.40
N LEU A 2 -13.09 -4.82 -8.92
CA LEU A 2 -12.40 -3.52 -8.88
C LEU A 2 -12.10 -3.12 -10.33
N LYS A 3 -12.56 -1.93 -10.77
CA LYS A 3 -12.46 -1.52 -12.18
C LYS A 3 -11.02 -1.49 -12.70
N GLY A 4 -10.05 -1.17 -11.84
CA GLY A 4 -8.63 -1.16 -12.18
C GLY A 4 -7.92 -2.50 -12.17
N THR A 5 -8.67 -3.61 -12.12
CA THR A 5 -8.11 -4.95 -12.24
C THR A 5 -8.79 -5.78 -13.33
N ALA A 6 -9.60 -5.14 -14.17
CA ALA A 6 -10.44 -5.84 -15.15
C ALA A 6 -9.63 -6.51 -16.26
N ASP A 7 -8.47 -5.94 -16.57
CA ASP A 7 -7.52 -6.36 -17.61
C ASP A 7 -6.48 -7.37 -17.13
N ILE A 8 -6.45 -7.71 -15.83
CA ILE A 8 -5.45 -8.60 -15.24
C ILE A 8 -6.00 -10.04 -15.18
N PRO A 9 -5.57 -10.96 -16.06
CA PRO A 9 -6.01 -12.35 -16.00
C PRO A 9 -5.43 -13.04 -14.77
N ARG A 10 -6.15 -14.02 -14.22
CA ARG A 10 -5.73 -14.85 -13.07
C ARG A 10 -5.43 -14.03 -11.80
N LEU A 11 -6.20 -12.98 -11.57
CA LEU A 11 -6.15 -12.21 -10.32
C LEU A 11 -7.25 -12.63 -9.36
N THR A 12 -6.87 -13.00 -8.13
CA THR A 12 -7.79 -13.14 -7.01
C THR A 12 -7.55 -12.00 -6.03
N VAL A 13 -8.60 -11.23 -5.74
CA VAL A 13 -8.54 -10.15 -4.74
C VAL A 13 -9.11 -10.67 -3.43
N HIS A 14 -8.25 -10.82 -2.43
CA HIS A 14 -8.68 -11.16 -1.07
C HIS A 14 -9.04 -9.88 -0.32
N ARG A 15 -10.23 -9.85 0.29
CA ARG A 15 -10.61 -8.76 1.20
C ARG A 15 -9.74 -8.86 2.45
N GLY A 16 -9.10 -7.75 2.81
CA GLY A 16 -8.46 -7.64 4.12
C GLY A 16 -9.48 -7.58 5.25
N SER A 17 -9.01 -7.82 6.47
CA SER A 17 -9.76 -7.61 7.70
C SER A 17 -9.26 -6.36 8.43
N GLU A 18 -9.96 -5.96 9.49
CA GLU A 18 -9.54 -4.88 10.40
C GLU A 18 -8.20 -5.16 11.12
N TYR A 19 -7.65 -6.36 10.96
CA TYR A 19 -6.38 -6.78 11.55
C TYR A 19 -5.20 -6.68 10.58
N ILE A 20 -5.43 -6.46 9.28
CA ILE A 20 -4.35 -6.26 8.30
C ILE A 20 -3.83 -4.82 8.39
N ILE A 21 -2.64 -4.66 8.99
CA ILE A 21 -1.92 -3.38 9.11
C ILE A 21 -2.79 -2.26 9.73
N SER A 22 -3.47 -2.56 10.84
CA SER A 22 -4.28 -1.58 11.57
C SER A 22 -3.55 -1.03 12.79
N ARG A 23 -4.07 0.05 13.40
CA ARG A 23 -3.51 0.54 14.67
C ARG A 23 -3.61 -0.49 15.81
N ALA A 24 -4.53 -1.45 15.72
CA ALA A 24 -4.73 -2.46 16.75
C ALA A 24 -3.66 -3.57 16.70
N THR A 25 -3.16 -3.91 15.52
CA THR A 25 -2.16 -4.97 15.32
C THR A 25 -0.77 -4.44 14.93
N PHE A 26 -0.72 -3.22 14.39
CA PHE A 26 0.46 -2.52 13.90
C PHE A 26 0.49 -1.04 14.35
N PRO A 27 0.35 -0.73 15.66
CA PRO A 27 0.33 0.64 16.16
C PRO A 27 1.59 1.42 15.76
N CYS A 28 2.75 0.75 15.75
CA CYS A 28 4.04 1.37 15.48
C CYS A 28 4.27 1.74 14.01
N TYR A 29 3.55 1.12 13.06
CA TYR A 29 3.54 1.55 11.66
C TYR A 29 3.05 3.01 11.53
N PHE A 30 2.25 3.49 12.48
CA PHE A 30 1.73 4.85 12.52
C PHE A 30 2.55 5.80 13.42
N ILE A 31 3.59 5.31 14.11
CA ILE A 31 4.41 6.09 15.04
C ILE A 31 5.79 6.32 14.39
N LYS A 32 6.11 7.60 14.12
CA LYS A 32 7.28 7.97 13.30
C LYS A 32 8.64 7.91 14.04
N GLU A 33 8.67 7.64 15.35
CA GLU A 33 9.83 8.01 16.21
C GLU A 33 10.57 6.89 16.97
N GLN A 34 10.39 5.59 16.70
CA GLN A 34 11.24 4.56 17.35
C GLN A 34 11.73 3.46 16.39
N SER A 35 13.04 3.47 16.07
CA SER A 35 13.69 2.50 15.17
C SER A 35 13.73 1.06 15.70
N VAL A 36 13.92 0.89 17.01
CA VAL A 36 14.03 -0.44 17.65
C VAL A 36 12.67 -1.15 17.70
N ILE A 37 11.61 -0.40 17.96
CA ILE A 37 10.25 -0.95 17.99
C ILE A 37 9.84 -1.44 16.60
N ASN A 38 10.22 -0.71 15.55
CA ASN A 38 9.85 -1.07 14.17
C ASN A 38 10.37 -2.46 13.73
N HIS A 39 11.58 -2.88 14.13
CA HIS A 39 12.14 -4.18 13.73
C HIS A 39 11.38 -5.37 14.31
N CYS A 40 10.90 -5.27 15.56
CA CYS A 40 10.17 -6.37 16.20
C CYS A 40 8.82 -6.63 15.51
N TYR A 41 8.15 -5.56 15.05
CA TYR A 41 6.85 -5.70 14.38
C TYR A 41 6.96 -6.20 12.93
N THR A 42 7.99 -5.79 12.19
CA THR A 42 8.22 -6.29 10.83
C THR A 42 8.52 -7.79 10.86
N GLU A 43 9.31 -8.25 11.83
CA GLU A 43 9.52 -9.68 12.06
C GLU A 43 8.22 -10.44 12.33
N ILE A 44 7.39 -9.97 13.26
CA ILE A 44 6.12 -10.64 13.61
C ILE A 44 5.21 -10.73 12.40
N ASP A 45 5.04 -9.64 11.64
CA ASP A 45 4.23 -9.63 10.42
C ASP A 45 4.70 -10.67 9.41
N LEU A 46 6.01 -10.68 9.13
CA LEU A 46 6.60 -11.54 8.11
C LEU A 46 6.58 -13.01 8.51
N LYS A 47 6.75 -13.30 9.80
CA LYS A 47 6.55 -14.63 10.36
C LYS A 47 5.11 -15.09 10.22
N ILE A 48 4.13 -14.26 10.61
CA ILE A 48 2.71 -14.60 10.46
C ILE A 48 2.37 -14.85 8.99
N PHE A 49 2.83 -13.96 8.10
CA PHE A 49 2.62 -14.10 6.68
C PHE A 49 3.21 -15.40 6.14
N ARG A 50 4.49 -15.68 6.41
CA ARG A 50 5.19 -16.86 5.89
C ARG A 50 4.66 -18.17 6.48
N GLN A 51 4.30 -18.20 7.76
CA GLN A 51 3.87 -19.43 8.44
C GLN A 51 2.41 -19.77 8.19
N TYR A 52 1.53 -18.77 8.07
CA TYR A 52 0.09 -18.99 8.06
C TYR A 52 -0.60 -18.52 6.78
N LEU A 53 -0.31 -17.31 6.30
CA LEU A 53 -1.01 -16.75 5.14
C LEU A 53 -0.50 -17.33 3.82
N ALA A 54 0.81 -17.38 3.62
CA ALA A 54 1.40 -17.83 2.36
C ALA A 54 1.06 -19.30 2.06
N PRO A 55 1.15 -20.26 2.99
CA PRO A 55 0.79 -21.65 2.74
C PRO A 55 -0.71 -21.81 2.43
N ALA A 56 -1.58 -21.13 3.18
CA ALA A 56 -3.03 -21.21 2.98
C ALA A 56 -3.47 -20.65 1.62
N LEU A 57 -2.70 -19.72 1.06
CA LEU A 57 -2.97 -19.08 -0.23
C LEU A 57 -2.11 -19.64 -1.38
N GLY A 58 -1.23 -20.59 -1.11
CA GLY A 58 -0.27 -21.12 -2.11
C GLY A 58 0.69 -20.05 -2.65
N VAL A 59 1.01 -19.03 -1.86
CA VAL A 59 1.94 -17.97 -2.25
C VAL A 59 3.35 -18.52 -2.23
N THR A 60 4.09 -18.26 -3.30
CA THR A 60 5.51 -18.64 -3.45
C THR A 60 6.43 -17.43 -3.67
N HIS A 61 5.85 -16.31 -4.13
CA HIS A 61 6.57 -15.07 -4.42
C HIS A 61 5.84 -13.89 -3.81
N ARG A 62 6.59 -12.90 -3.34
CA ARG A 62 6.06 -11.61 -2.89
C ARG A 62 6.72 -10.51 -3.70
N PHE A 63 5.90 -9.70 -4.37
CA PHE A 63 6.37 -8.57 -5.17
C PHE A 63 6.29 -7.27 -4.38
N VAL A 64 7.37 -6.48 -4.41
CA VAL A 64 7.42 -5.16 -3.79
C VAL A 64 8.09 -4.16 -4.74
N GLY A 65 7.69 -2.90 -4.64
CA GLY A 65 8.40 -1.81 -5.33
C GLY A 65 9.57 -1.30 -4.50
N THR A 66 10.62 -0.80 -5.16
CA THR A 66 11.67 -0.05 -4.47
C THR A 66 11.08 1.18 -3.75
N GLU A 67 11.63 1.53 -2.59
CA GLU A 67 11.13 2.62 -1.76
C GLU A 67 12.22 3.64 -1.43
N PRO A 68 12.35 4.71 -2.25
CA PRO A 68 13.39 5.72 -2.06
C PRO A 68 13.02 6.84 -1.08
N PHE A 69 11.76 6.95 -0.65
CA PHE A 69 11.29 8.10 0.12
C PHE A 69 11.02 7.77 1.60
N CYS A 70 10.56 6.55 1.89
CA CYS A 70 10.15 6.15 3.22
C CYS A 70 11.16 5.17 3.84
N ARG A 71 11.99 5.65 4.77
CA ARG A 71 12.97 4.82 5.48
C ARG A 71 12.35 3.61 6.18
N VAL A 72 11.15 3.76 6.75
CA VAL A 72 10.45 2.67 7.45
C VAL A 72 10.05 1.57 6.47
N THR A 73 9.49 1.94 5.33
CA THR A 73 9.09 0.98 4.28
C THR A 73 10.31 0.37 3.59
N ALA A 74 11.38 1.13 3.37
CA ALA A 74 12.64 0.61 2.85
C ALA A 74 13.27 -0.43 3.80
N GLN A 75 13.24 -0.17 5.12
CA GLN A 75 13.66 -1.16 6.12
C GLN A 75 12.78 -2.41 6.06
N TYR A 76 11.47 -2.25 5.92
CA TYR A 76 10.57 -3.39 5.80
C TYR A 76 10.85 -4.24 4.55
N ASN A 77 11.25 -3.65 3.42
CA ASN A 77 11.75 -4.40 2.25
C ASN A 77 13.02 -5.21 2.56
N GLN A 78 13.93 -4.66 3.37
CA GLN A 78 15.14 -5.37 3.80
C GLN A 78 14.78 -6.53 4.74
N ASP A 79 13.89 -6.29 5.71
CA ASP A 79 13.42 -7.30 6.65
C ASP A 79 12.68 -8.44 5.92
N MET A 80 11.89 -8.10 4.88
CA MET A 80 11.25 -9.07 3.98
C MET A 80 12.28 -10.02 3.37
N ARG A 81 13.38 -9.49 2.84
CA ARG A 81 14.41 -10.31 2.19
C ARG A 81 15.00 -11.33 3.15
N TYR A 82 15.18 -10.97 4.42
CA TYR A 82 15.66 -11.89 5.44
C TYR A 82 14.58 -12.89 5.89
N TRP A 83 13.43 -12.41 6.36
CA TRP A 83 12.44 -13.26 7.03
C TRP A 83 11.65 -14.18 6.08
N LEU A 84 11.50 -13.79 4.81
CA LEU A 84 10.80 -14.61 3.83
C LEU A 84 11.64 -15.81 3.38
N GLU A 85 12.97 -15.71 3.43
CA GLU A 85 13.87 -16.72 2.87
C GLU A 85 14.69 -17.46 3.93
N THR A 86 14.79 -16.93 5.16
CA THR A 86 15.59 -17.53 6.24
C THR A 86 15.24 -19.00 6.51
N PRO A 87 16.22 -19.89 6.74
CA PRO A 87 15.95 -21.30 7.06
C PRO A 87 15.39 -21.49 8.48
N THR A 88 15.36 -20.45 9.30
CA THR A 88 14.94 -20.52 10.71
C THR A 88 13.43 -20.70 10.93
N ILE A 89 12.61 -20.50 9.89
CA ILE A 89 11.16 -20.69 9.94
C ILE A 89 10.81 -22.00 9.26
N SER A 90 10.06 -22.87 9.95
CA SER A 90 9.64 -24.21 9.48
C SER A 90 8.58 -24.20 8.36
N ALA A 91 8.43 -23.10 7.63
CA ALA A 91 7.53 -22.95 6.50
C ALA A 91 8.33 -22.72 5.21
N PRO A 92 7.80 -23.09 4.03
CA PRO A 92 8.47 -22.88 2.75
C PRO A 92 8.99 -21.44 2.60
N PRO A 93 10.18 -21.24 2.01
CA PRO A 93 10.67 -19.92 1.70
C PRO A 93 9.76 -19.24 0.66
N ILE A 94 9.69 -17.92 0.72
CA ILE A 94 8.96 -17.08 -0.23
C ILE A 94 9.97 -16.18 -0.93
N GLU A 95 10.03 -16.23 -2.24
CA GLU A 95 10.94 -15.39 -3.02
C GLU A 95 10.48 -13.93 -2.98
N LEU A 96 11.36 -13.03 -2.55
CA LEU A 96 11.10 -11.59 -2.64
C LEU A 96 11.54 -11.04 -3.99
N VAL A 97 10.58 -10.59 -4.79
CA VAL A 97 10.84 -9.92 -6.07
C VAL A 97 10.68 -8.41 -5.89
N GLU A 98 11.81 -7.70 -5.86
CA GLU A 98 11.83 -6.24 -5.77
C GLU A 98 11.92 -5.61 -7.17
N ILE A 99 10.89 -4.84 -7.54
CA ILE A 99 10.75 -4.20 -8.84
C ILE A 99 11.08 -2.72 -8.70
N GLU A 100 11.85 -2.17 -9.64
CA GLU A 100 12.10 -0.73 -9.67
C GLU A 100 10.78 0.05 -9.76
N ARG A 101 10.63 1.03 -8.86
CA ARG A 101 9.46 1.88 -8.85
C ARG A 101 9.34 2.68 -10.14
N LEU A 102 8.15 2.62 -10.75
CA LEU A 102 7.83 3.40 -11.94
C LEU A 102 8.08 4.90 -11.71
N ARG A 103 8.73 5.53 -12.68
CA ARG A 103 9.06 6.96 -12.66
C ARG A 103 8.24 7.69 -13.71
N TYR A 104 7.90 8.94 -13.40
CA TYR A 104 7.34 9.88 -14.35
C TYR A 104 8.15 11.17 -14.27
N GLN A 105 8.73 11.60 -15.41
CA GLN A 105 9.65 12.74 -15.49
C GLN A 105 10.80 12.61 -14.46
N GLU A 106 11.51 11.48 -14.49
CA GLU A 106 12.60 11.11 -13.56
C GLU A 106 12.23 10.97 -12.08
N MET A 107 10.99 11.30 -11.69
CA MET A 107 10.54 11.23 -10.31
C MET A 107 9.75 9.95 -10.05
N PRO A 108 10.10 9.15 -9.04
CA PRO A 108 9.32 7.97 -8.69
C PRO A 108 7.89 8.31 -8.27
N ILE A 109 6.92 7.57 -8.80
CA ILE A 109 5.49 7.79 -8.54
C ILE A 109 5.14 7.34 -7.11
N SER A 110 4.54 8.22 -6.30
CA SER A 110 4.16 7.91 -4.91
C SER A 110 2.73 8.32 -4.59
N ALA A 111 2.07 7.53 -3.73
CA ALA A 111 0.72 7.82 -3.26
C ALA A 111 0.66 9.13 -2.46
N SER A 112 1.73 9.49 -1.75
CA SER A 112 1.83 10.77 -1.03
C SER A 112 1.79 11.97 -1.97
N ARG A 113 2.48 11.90 -3.12
CA ARG A 113 2.42 12.94 -4.16
C ARG A 113 1.01 13.07 -4.73
N VAL A 114 0.37 11.95 -5.06
CA VAL A 114 -1.02 11.95 -5.57
C VAL A 114 -1.97 12.59 -4.55
N ARG A 115 -1.88 12.23 -3.26
CA ARG A 115 -2.72 12.84 -2.20
C ARG A 115 -2.48 14.34 -2.03
N GLN A 116 -1.23 14.80 -2.13
CA GLN A 116 -0.89 16.23 -2.05
C GLN A 116 -1.49 17.01 -3.23
N LEU A 117 -1.43 16.48 -4.45
CA LEU A 117 -2.06 17.07 -5.62
C LEU A 117 -3.59 17.04 -5.51
N LEU A 118 -4.15 15.96 -4.99
CA LEU A 118 -5.59 15.80 -4.79
C LEU A 118 -6.12 16.84 -3.80
N ALA A 119 -5.40 17.10 -2.71
CA ALA A 119 -5.73 18.17 -1.76
C ALA A 119 -5.70 19.58 -2.38
N LYS A 120 -4.97 19.76 -3.49
CA LYS A 120 -4.92 21.00 -4.28
C LYS A 120 -5.93 21.01 -5.44
N ASN A 121 -6.75 19.96 -5.58
CA ASN A 121 -7.64 19.73 -6.73
C ASN A 121 -6.93 19.74 -8.10
N ASP A 122 -5.63 19.44 -8.14
CA ASP A 122 -4.83 19.45 -9.37
C ASP A 122 -4.91 18.10 -10.09
N LEU A 123 -6.08 17.84 -10.68
CA LEU A 123 -6.36 16.60 -11.43
C LEU A 123 -5.48 16.48 -12.67
N THR A 124 -5.10 17.60 -13.28
CA THR A 124 -4.21 17.64 -14.45
C THR A 124 -2.84 17.07 -14.11
N ALA A 125 -2.26 17.46 -12.97
CA ALA A 125 -0.98 16.91 -12.51
C ALA A 125 -1.08 15.46 -12.02
N ILE A 126 -2.26 15.00 -11.58
CA ILE A 126 -2.50 13.60 -11.17
C ILE A 126 -2.62 12.67 -12.38
N ALA A 127 -3.23 13.12 -13.47
CA ALA A 127 -3.53 12.31 -14.65
C ALA A 127 -2.37 11.43 -15.15
N PRO A 128 -1.12 11.90 -15.27
CA PRO A 128 -0.02 11.05 -15.71
C PRO A 128 0.52 10.08 -14.64
N LEU A 129 0.11 10.23 -13.37
CA LEU A 129 0.64 9.45 -12.24
C LEU A 129 -0.20 8.22 -11.91
N VAL A 130 -1.41 8.10 -12.44
CA VAL A 130 -2.37 7.05 -12.09
C VAL A 130 -3.09 6.51 -13.33
N PRO A 131 -3.59 5.26 -13.28
CA PRO A 131 -4.46 4.73 -14.35
C PRO A 131 -5.73 5.58 -14.54
N ALA A 132 -6.27 5.61 -15.75
CA ALA A 132 -7.46 6.41 -16.09
C ALA A 132 -8.68 6.11 -15.19
N VAL A 133 -8.89 4.84 -14.84
CA VAL A 133 -9.94 4.42 -13.90
C VAL A 133 -9.76 4.99 -12.49
N THR A 134 -8.51 5.14 -12.04
CA THR A 134 -8.18 5.77 -10.77
C THR A 134 -8.38 7.28 -10.83
N LEU A 135 -7.99 7.92 -11.95
CA LEU A 135 -8.25 9.35 -12.15
C LEU A 135 -9.74 9.67 -12.10
N HIS A 136 -10.56 8.90 -12.81
CA HIS A 136 -12.02 9.05 -12.81
C HIS A 136 -12.61 8.81 -11.41
N TYR A 137 -12.12 7.82 -10.67
CA TYR A 137 -12.53 7.64 -9.28
C TYR A 137 -12.21 8.86 -8.40
N LEU A 138 -11.01 9.44 -8.54
CA LEU A 138 -10.60 10.63 -7.79
C LEU A 138 -11.41 11.88 -8.17
N GLN A 139 -11.74 12.04 -9.44
CA GLN A 139 -12.65 13.10 -9.93
C GLN A 139 -14.01 13.02 -9.24
N ASN A 140 -14.65 11.85 -9.29
CA ASN A 140 -15.94 11.63 -8.65
C ASN A 140 -15.85 11.87 -7.13
N LEU A 141 -14.78 11.42 -6.47
CA LEU A 141 -14.59 11.64 -5.04
C LEU A 141 -14.58 13.14 -4.67
N LEU A 142 -13.90 13.98 -5.47
CA LEU A 142 -13.88 15.42 -5.27
C LEU A 142 -15.25 16.06 -5.51
N GLU A 143 -15.97 15.63 -6.54
CA GLU A 143 -17.32 16.13 -6.85
C GLU A 143 -18.30 15.86 -5.71
N HIS A 144 -18.32 14.64 -5.17
CA HIS A 144 -19.17 14.28 -4.03
C HIS A 144 -18.77 15.08 -2.78
N SER A 145 -17.47 15.22 -2.50
CA SER A 145 -16.99 16.02 -1.37
C SER A 145 -17.42 17.49 -1.46
N ARG A 146 -17.47 18.06 -2.67
CA ARG A 146 -17.96 19.43 -2.92
C ARG A 146 -19.47 19.54 -2.74
N GLN A 147 -20.23 18.55 -3.20
CA GLN A 147 -21.69 18.50 -3.02
C GLN A 147 -22.05 18.38 -1.53
N ASP A 148 -21.36 17.54 -0.78
CA ASP A 148 -21.55 17.40 0.68
C ASP A 148 -21.22 18.71 1.41
N ALA A 149 -20.13 19.38 1.05
CA ALA A 149 -19.77 20.67 1.61
C ALA A 149 -20.81 21.76 1.28
N ALA A 150 -21.31 21.79 0.05
CA ALA A 150 -22.35 22.74 -0.38
C ALA A 150 -23.71 22.47 0.27
N ALA A 151 -24.07 21.19 0.49
CA ALA A 151 -25.28 20.80 1.21
C ALA A 151 -25.23 21.21 2.68
N ARG A 152 -24.08 21.03 3.35
CA ARG A 152 -23.86 21.49 4.73
C ARG A 152 -23.93 23.01 4.90
N GLN A 153 -23.60 23.78 3.86
CA GLN A 153 -23.73 25.24 3.87
C GLN A 153 -25.16 25.74 3.61
N LYS A 154 -26.04 24.89 3.05
CA LYS A 154 -27.42 25.25 2.67
C LYS A 154 -28.49 24.87 3.70
N THR A 155 -28.14 24.15 4.76
CA THR A 155 -29.04 23.87 5.88
C THR A 155 -28.79 24.90 6.98
N PRO A 156 -29.64 25.94 7.15
CA PRO A 156 -29.57 26.80 8.32
C PRO A 156 -30.09 26.00 9.52
N ALA A 157 -29.53 26.31 10.70
CA ALA A 157 -30.05 25.85 11.99
C ALA A 157 -31.48 26.37 12.24
#